data_AF-A0A4W4GEP6-F1
#
_entry.id   AF-A0A4W4GEP6-F1
#
_cell.length_a   1.000
_cell.length_b   1.000
_cell.length_c   1.000
_cell.angle_alpha   90.00
_cell.angle_beta   90.00
_cell.angle_gamma   90.00
#
_symmetry.space_group_name_H-M   'P 1'
#
loop_
_entity.id
_entity.type
_entity.pdbx_description
1 polymer ?
#
loop_
_entity_poly.entity_id
_entity_poly.type
_entity_poly.pdbx_seq_one_letter_code
_entity_poly.pdbx_strand_id
1 'polypeptide(L)'
;MAGIQNNNHFSDFDQRLCFLLALCLPWACGEVPGPCKHSVTEDHLLTLRRLIGNQLQNGCSITYSFTERQNLSEACFIKAAFPHILELLNTHLRYGRESDNYRYTNLLKNLIYNIYSQKCIPQINEEIENDPVRFARVHTTLPSVGLEKAEQVIKMYKNLVAKNDSPVEWNCGDEYADYPEPTTAFSTQRSDLD
;
A
#
# COMPACT_ATOMS: atom_id res chain seq x y z
N MET A 1 -32.99 -70.16 -31.72
CA MET A 1 -31.78 -69.54 -31.11
C MET A 1 -31.88 -68.05 -31.33
N ALA A 2 -32.34 -67.32 -30.31
CA ALA A 2 -32.43 -65.86 -30.31
C ALA A 2 -31.55 -65.34 -29.16
N GLY A 3 -30.65 -64.42 -29.49
CA GLY A 3 -29.61 -63.92 -28.62
C GLY A 3 -30.09 -62.84 -27.63
N ILE A 4 -29.63 -63.01 -26.40
CA ILE A 4 -29.13 -62.01 -25.42
C ILE A 4 -29.62 -60.56 -25.60
N GLN A 5 -30.55 -60.12 -24.74
CA GLN A 5 -30.67 -58.73 -24.32
C GLN A 5 -29.60 -58.45 -23.24
N ASN A 6 -28.68 -57.52 -23.50
CA ASN A 6 -27.78 -56.98 -22.49
C ASN A 6 -28.23 -55.59 -22.05
N ASN A 7 -28.48 -55.48 -20.74
CA ASN A 7 -28.77 -54.26 -20.01
C ASN A 7 -27.58 -53.31 -20.04
N ASN A 8 -27.82 -52.03 -20.33
CA ASN A 8 -26.92 -50.93 -19.94
C ASN A 8 -27.76 -49.77 -19.41
N HIS A 9 -28.28 -49.95 -18.19
CA HIS A 9 -28.76 -48.86 -17.34
C HIS A 9 -27.75 -48.67 -16.20
N PHE A 10 -26.55 -48.19 -16.54
CA PHE A 10 -25.52 -47.86 -15.55
C PHE A 10 -24.52 -46.85 -16.14
N SER A 11 -24.93 -45.60 -16.37
CA SER A 11 -23.95 -44.53 -16.68
C SER A 11 -24.50 -43.10 -16.54
N ASP A 12 -25.37 -42.79 -15.57
CA ASP A 12 -25.86 -41.40 -15.40
C ASP A 12 -25.70 -40.84 -13.96
N PHE A 13 -25.27 -41.68 -13.01
CA PHE A 13 -25.09 -41.24 -11.62
C PHE A 13 -23.68 -40.76 -11.29
N ASP A 14 -22.65 -41.32 -11.93
CA ASP A 14 -21.25 -40.97 -11.65
C ASP A 14 -20.82 -39.62 -12.26
N GLN A 15 -21.50 -39.15 -13.31
CA GLN A 15 -21.14 -37.89 -13.95
C GLN A 15 -21.60 -36.68 -13.13
N ARG A 16 -22.75 -36.77 -12.45
CA ARG A 16 -23.29 -35.67 -11.62
C ARG A 16 -22.54 -35.51 -10.30
N LEU A 17 -22.02 -36.60 -9.73
CA LEU A 17 -21.30 -36.56 -8.46
C LEU A 17 -19.92 -35.88 -8.60
N CYS A 18 -19.26 -36.07 -9.75
CA CYS A 18 -17.99 -35.40 -10.08
C CYS A 18 -18.16 -33.88 -10.25
N PHE A 19 -19.28 -33.41 -10.80
CA PHE A 19 -19.55 -31.97 -10.92
C PHE A 19 -19.82 -31.29 -9.58
N LEU A 20 -20.41 -32.00 -8.61
CA LEU A 20 -20.68 -31.46 -7.27
C LEU A 20 -19.41 -31.33 -6.42
N LEU A 21 -18.46 -32.25 -6.55
CA LEU A 21 -17.19 -32.20 -5.81
C LEU A 21 -16.24 -31.11 -6.33
N ALA A 22 -16.32 -30.75 -7.62
CA ALA A 22 -15.53 -29.66 -8.20
C ALA A 22 -15.96 -28.27 -7.70
N LEU A 23 -17.22 -28.10 -7.27
CA LEU A 23 -17.74 -26.84 -6.71
C LEU A 23 -17.39 -26.65 -5.22
N CYS A 24 -16.90 -27.70 -4.55
CA CYS A 24 -16.57 -27.68 -3.11
C CYS A 24 -15.06 -27.56 -2.84
N LEU A 25 -14.23 -27.54 -3.87
CA LEU A 25 -12.82 -27.19 -3.75
C LEU A 25 -12.71 -25.67 -3.77
N PRO A 26 -12.32 -25.00 -2.67
CA PRO A 26 -11.81 -23.66 -2.81
C PRO A 26 -10.59 -23.78 -3.71
N TRP A 27 -10.70 -23.29 -4.94
CA TRP A 27 -9.53 -23.08 -5.78
C TRP A 27 -8.55 -22.24 -4.97
N ALA A 28 -7.52 -22.89 -4.44
CA ALA A 28 -6.31 -22.26 -3.98
C ALA A 28 -5.54 -21.79 -5.22
N CYS A 29 -6.14 -20.82 -5.91
CA CYS A 29 -5.54 -20.00 -6.93
C CYS A 29 -5.39 -18.61 -6.27
N GLY A 30 -4.19 -18.03 -6.39
CA GLY A 30 -3.72 -16.88 -5.61
C GLY A 30 -4.75 -15.79 -5.37
N GLU A 31 -4.67 -15.18 -4.18
CA GLU A 31 -5.46 -14.04 -3.72
C GLU A 31 -5.75 -13.09 -4.90
N VAL A 32 -6.97 -13.15 -5.42
CA VAL A 32 -7.45 -12.21 -6.43
C VAL A 32 -7.29 -10.83 -5.80
N PRO A 33 -6.50 -9.91 -6.39
CA PRO A 33 -6.40 -8.55 -5.86
C PRO A 33 -7.83 -8.03 -5.71
N GLY A 34 -8.18 -7.52 -4.54
CA GLY A 34 -9.50 -6.93 -4.31
C GLY A 34 -9.81 -5.82 -5.32
N PRO A 35 -10.91 -5.07 -5.14
CA PRO A 35 -11.29 -3.94 -6.00
C PRO A 35 -10.36 -2.70 -5.85
N CYS A 36 -9.05 -2.92 -5.72
CA CYS A 36 -8.01 -1.92 -5.48
C CYS A 36 -7.98 -0.83 -6.54
N LYS A 37 -8.28 -1.18 -7.80
CA LYS A 37 -8.45 -0.26 -8.93
C LYS A 37 -9.42 0.90 -8.64
N HIS A 38 -10.42 0.64 -7.80
CA HIS A 38 -11.46 1.61 -7.44
C HIS A 38 -11.44 1.98 -5.94
N SER A 39 -10.41 1.57 -5.20
CA SER A 39 -10.30 1.86 -3.76
C SER A 39 -10.17 3.36 -3.45
N VAL A 40 -9.55 4.14 -4.34
CA VAL A 40 -9.46 5.60 -4.24
C VAL A 40 -10.31 6.27 -5.32
N THR A 41 -11.33 7.00 -4.89
CA THR A 41 -12.22 7.77 -5.77
C THR A 41 -11.81 9.24 -5.84
N GLU A 42 -12.40 10.01 -6.77
CA GLU A 42 -12.24 11.47 -6.78
C GLU A 42 -12.80 12.14 -5.51
N ASP A 43 -13.85 11.57 -4.90
CA ASP A 43 -14.43 12.11 -3.67
C ASP A 43 -13.47 12.03 -2.49
N HIS A 44 -12.65 10.98 -2.42
CA HIS A 44 -11.57 10.88 -1.43
C HIS A 44 -10.52 11.99 -1.64
N LEU A 45 -10.11 12.24 -2.88
CA LEU A 45 -9.16 13.31 -3.22
C LEU A 45 -9.76 14.71 -2.97
N LEU A 46 -11.05 14.89 -3.22
CA LEU A 46 -11.76 16.13 -2.90
C LEU A 46 -11.84 16.36 -1.39
N THR A 47 -12.10 15.30 -0.61
CA THR A 47 -12.10 15.35 0.86
C THR A 47 -10.74 15.81 1.38
N LEU A 48 -9.65 15.27 0.83
CA LEU A 48 -8.30 15.68 1.18
C LEU A 48 -8.00 17.14 0.81
N ARG A 49 -8.38 17.57 -0.40
CA ARG A 49 -8.23 18.98 -0.83
C ARG A 49 -9.01 19.96 0.05
N ARG A 50 -10.22 19.58 0.49
CA ARG A 50 -11.00 20.36 1.47
C ARG A 50 -10.26 20.45 2.81
N LEU A 51 -9.71 19.34 3.29
CA LEU A 51 -8.94 19.33 4.53
C LEU A 51 -7.69 20.20 4.43
N ILE A 52 -6.96 20.17 3.30
CA ILE A 52 -5.82 21.05 3.00
C ILE A 52 -6.25 22.52 3.03
N GLY A 53 -7.31 22.87 2.29
CA GLY A 53 -7.80 24.25 2.18
C GLY A 53 -8.32 24.82 3.50
N ASN A 54 -8.74 23.96 4.43
CA ASN A 54 -9.21 24.35 5.75
C ASN A 54 -8.08 24.58 6.77
N GLN A 55 -6.81 24.33 6.41
CA GLN A 55 -5.69 24.62 7.28
C GLN A 55 -5.38 26.12 7.34
N LEU A 56 -4.92 26.58 8.51
CA LEU A 56 -4.46 27.95 8.68
C LEU A 56 -3.19 28.18 7.87
N GLN A 57 -3.22 29.18 6.97
CA GLN A 57 -2.07 29.57 6.16
C GLN A 57 -0.91 30.14 7.00
N ASN A 58 -1.23 30.80 8.13
CA ASN A 58 -0.26 31.36 9.07
C ASN A 58 -0.40 30.69 10.45
N GLY A 59 -0.46 29.36 10.46
CA GLY A 59 -0.60 28.55 11.68
C GLY A 59 0.73 28.14 12.32
N CYS A 60 0.65 27.36 13.40
CA CYS A 60 1.82 26.70 13.97
C CYS A 60 2.28 25.54 13.06
N SER A 61 3.59 25.30 13.04
CA SER A 61 4.12 24.09 12.40
C SER A 61 3.92 22.86 13.28
N ILE A 62 3.85 21.70 12.62
CA ILE A 62 3.85 20.38 13.23
C ILE A 62 5.15 19.66 12.85
N THR A 63 5.63 18.81 13.74
CA THR A 63 6.79 17.94 13.50
C THR A 63 6.30 16.51 13.25
N TYR A 64 6.64 15.94 12.10
CA TYR A 64 6.22 14.60 11.68
C TYR A 64 7.29 13.95 10.80
N SER A 65 7.33 12.62 10.81
CA SER A 65 8.15 11.84 9.88
C SER A 65 7.38 11.56 8.59
N PHE A 66 8.07 11.61 7.45
CA PHE A 66 7.48 11.24 6.17
C PHE A 66 8.55 10.66 5.24
N THR A 67 8.20 9.65 4.44
CA THR A 67 9.09 9.05 3.44
C THR A 67 9.39 10.06 2.33
N GLU A 68 10.66 10.20 1.96
CA GLU A 68 11.08 10.90 0.76
C GLU A 68 11.29 9.91 -0.39
N ARG A 69 10.94 10.34 -1.61
CA ARG A 69 10.96 9.44 -2.78
C ARG A 69 12.34 8.90 -3.10
N GLN A 70 13.37 9.75 -3.06
CA GLN A 70 14.75 9.39 -3.38
C GLN A 70 14.84 8.49 -4.63
N ASN A 71 15.41 7.29 -4.50
CA ASN A 71 15.56 6.30 -5.56
C ASN A 71 14.50 5.18 -5.52
N LEU A 72 13.46 5.29 -4.67
CA LEU A 72 12.41 4.28 -4.57
C LEU A 72 11.56 4.21 -5.84
N SER A 73 11.21 3.01 -6.27
CA SER A 73 10.16 2.76 -7.25
C SER A 73 8.82 3.31 -6.76
N GLU A 74 7.86 3.49 -7.67
CA GLU A 74 6.55 4.05 -7.32
C GLU A 74 5.85 3.20 -6.26
N ALA A 75 5.85 1.88 -6.43
CA ALA A 75 5.26 0.94 -5.49
C ALA A 75 5.94 1.02 -4.11
N CYS A 76 7.27 0.98 -4.04
CA CYS A 76 7.99 0.98 -2.76
C CYS A 76 7.86 2.32 -2.02
N PHE A 77 7.89 3.43 -2.74
CA PHE A 77 7.62 4.72 -2.11
C PHE A 77 6.19 4.81 -1.53
N ILE A 78 5.19 4.35 -2.29
CA ILE A 78 3.81 4.30 -1.82
C ILE A 78 3.71 3.42 -0.56
N LYS A 79 4.28 2.21 -0.61
CA LYS A 79 4.26 1.24 0.49
C LYS A 79 4.91 1.81 1.75
N ALA A 80 6.06 2.49 1.63
CA ALA A 80 6.74 3.14 2.74
C ALA A 80 6.01 4.40 3.26
N ALA A 81 5.36 5.18 2.40
CA ALA A 81 4.75 6.45 2.78
C ALA A 81 3.36 6.30 3.44
N PHE A 82 2.59 5.28 3.08
CA PHE A 82 1.23 5.09 3.59
C PHE A 82 1.11 5.00 5.13
N PRO A 83 2.01 4.28 5.84
CA PRO A 83 2.05 4.30 7.30
C PRO A 83 2.19 5.72 7.88
N HIS A 84 3.08 6.55 7.32
CA HIS A 84 3.28 7.93 7.76
C HIS A 84 2.07 8.83 7.48
N ILE A 85 1.32 8.60 6.40
CA ILE A 85 0.06 9.31 6.16
C ILE A 85 -0.95 8.98 7.26
N LEU A 86 -1.10 7.70 7.60
CA LEU A 86 -2.01 7.28 8.66
C LEU A 86 -1.62 7.88 10.01
N GLU A 87 -0.32 7.88 10.33
CA GLU A 87 0.24 8.52 11.51
C GLU A 87 -0.05 10.03 11.53
N LEU A 88 0.17 10.73 10.42
CA LEU A 88 -0.13 12.16 10.28
C LEU A 88 -1.60 12.47 10.62
N LEU A 89 -2.53 11.71 10.04
CA LEU A 89 -3.97 11.85 10.26
C LEU A 89 -4.37 11.53 11.72
N ASN A 90 -3.68 10.58 12.36
CA ASN A 90 -3.99 10.13 13.72
C ASN A 90 -3.46 11.07 14.80
N THR A 91 -2.22 11.51 14.64
CA THR A 91 -1.47 12.19 15.70
C THR A 91 -1.57 13.70 15.61
N HIS A 92 -1.47 14.26 14.39
CA HIS A 92 -1.33 15.71 14.21
C HIS A 92 -2.62 16.43 13.82
N LEU A 93 -3.61 15.72 13.26
CA LEU A 93 -4.83 16.31 12.73
C LEU A 93 -6.05 15.98 13.59
N ARG A 94 -6.14 16.66 14.74
CA ARG A 94 -7.21 16.46 15.72
C ARG A 94 -8.22 17.60 15.64
N TYR A 95 -9.47 17.26 15.36
CA TYR A 95 -10.58 18.21 15.23
C TYR A 95 -11.73 17.88 16.18
N GLY A 96 -12.57 18.87 16.48
CA GLY A 96 -13.79 18.65 17.27
C GLY A 96 -14.76 17.73 16.53
N ARG A 97 -15.43 16.82 17.27
CA ARG A 97 -16.22 15.71 16.69
C ARG A 97 -17.33 16.15 15.74
N GLU A 98 -17.92 17.32 15.99
CA GLU A 98 -19.00 17.87 15.16
C GLU A 98 -18.50 18.64 13.93
N SER A 99 -17.19 18.79 13.75
CA SER A 99 -16.63 19.55 12.62
C SER A 99 -16.53 18.71 11.34
N ASP A 100 -16.67 19.39 10.20
CA ASP A 100 -16.41 18.76 8.90
C ASP A 100 -15.00 18.19 8.79
N ASN A 101 -13.99 18.86 9.36
CA ASN A 101 -12.61 18.38 9.36
C ASN A 101 -12.44 17.07 10.12
N TYR A 102 -13.19 16.86 11.21
CA TYR A 102 -13.22 15.58 11.91
C TYR A 102 -13.77 14.48 11.01
N ARG A 103 -14.90 14.73 10.33
CA ARG A 103 -15.48 13.80 9.36
C ARG A 103 -14.52 13.51 8.21
N TYR A 104 -13.90 14.53 7.61
CA TYR A 104 -12.94 14.37 6.51
C TYR A 104 -11.73 13.53 6.93
N THR A 105 -11.17 13.81 8.10
CA THR A 105 -10.04 13.07 8.64
C THR A 105 -10.39 11.58 8.86
N ASN A 106 -11.58 11.29 9.38
CA ASN A 106 -12.03 9.91 9.57
C ASN A 106 -12.32 9.18 8.26
N LEU A 107 -12.88 9.86 7.26
CA LEU A 107 -13.06 9.27 5.92
C LEU A 107 -11.71 8.87 5.30
N LEU A 108 -10.68 9.71 5.44
CA LEU A 108 -9.33 9.42 4.94
C LEU A 108 -8.65 8.28 5.73
N LYS A 109 -8.83 8.21 7.06
CA LYS A 109 -8.36 7.07 7.86
C LYS A 109 -9.02 5.77 7.42
N ASN A 110 -10.35 5.78 7.27
CA ASN A 110 -11.11 4.62 6.82
C ASN A 110 -10.69 4.17 5.42
N LEU A 111 -10.39 5.11 4.52
CA LEU A 111 -9.80 4.79 3.22
C LEU A 111 -8.49 4.00 3.37
N ILE A 112 -7.56 4.47 4.19
CA ILE A 112 -6.26 3.79 4.38
C ILE A 112 -6.47 2.41 5.01
N TYR A 113 -7.34 2.30 6.03
CA TYR A 113 -7.68 1.01 6.62
C TYR A 113 -8.30 0.05 5.61
N ASN A 114 -9.17 0.54 4.71
CA ASN A 114 -9.77 -0.28 3.65
C ASN A 114 -8.74 -0.75 2.63
N ILE A 115 -7.77 0.09 2.28
CA ILE A 115 -6.66 -0.28 1.38
C ILE A 115 -5.86 -1.45 1.97
N TYR A 116 -5.56 -1.41 3.28
CA TYR A 116 -4.87 -2.51 3.94
C TYR A 116 -5.74 -3.75 4.14
N SER A 117 -7.00 -3.58 4.56
CA SER A 117 -7.90 -4.72 4.82
C SER A 117 -8.26 -5.48 3.55
N GLN A 118 -8.33 -4.79 2.41
CA GLN A 118 -8.51 -5.38 1.09
C GLN A 118 -7.20 -5.87 0.44
N LYS A 119 -6.08 -5.85 1.19
CA LYS A 119 -4.76 -6.31 0.73
C LYS A 119 -4.26 -5.60 -0.53
N CYS A 120 -4.67 -4.35 -0.74
CA CYS A 120 -4.27 -3.58 -1.92
C CYS A 120 -2.84 -3.07 -1.86
N ILE A 121 -2.37 -2.78 -0.65
CA ILE A 121 -0.96 -2.55 -0.34
C ILE A 121 -0.61 -3.55 0.77
N PRO A 122 0.35 -4.46 0.56
CA PRO A 122 0.80 -5.34 1.62
C PRO A 122 1.53 -4.53 2.69
N GLN A 123 1.44 -4.98 3.95
CA GLN A 123 2.28 -4.43 5.02
C GLN A 123 3.76 -4.70 4.70
N ILE A 124 4.64 -3.91 5.30
CA ILE A 124 6.09 -4.18 5.24
C ILE A 124 6.31 -5.53 5.91
N ASN A 125 6.94 -6.45 5.19
CA ASN A 125 7.21 -7.77 5.71
C ASN A 125 8.58 -7.78 6.37
N GLU A 126 8.62 -7.55 7.68
CA GLU A 126 9.86 -7.47 8.48
C GLU A 126 10.73 -8.75 8.43
N GLU A 127 10.20 -9.88 7.95
CA GLU A 127 10.99 -11.11 7.76
C GLU A 127 11.89 -11.07 6.52
N ILE A 128 11.52 -10.29 5.49
CA ILE A 128 12.19 -10.26 4.17
C ILE A 128 12.52 -8.85 3.68
N GLU A 129 11.94 -7.81 4.29
CA GLU A 129 12.14 -6.40 3.97
C GLU A 129 12.65 -5.66 5.20
N ASN A 130 13.72 -4.89 5.03
CA ASN A 130 14.18 -3.96 6.07
C ASN A 130 13.14 -2.84 6.28
N ASP A 131 13.12 -2.27 7.49
CA ASP A 131 12.33 -1.06 7.76
C ASP A 131 12.83 0.11 6.90
N PRO A 132 11.97 0.75 6.08
CA PRO A 132 12.35 1.87 5.22
C PRO A 132 12.68 3.18 5.97
N VAL A 133 12.98 3.15 7.29
CA VAL A 133 13.38 4.34 8.09
C VAL A 133 14.42 5.22 7.40
N ARG A 134 15.38 4.64 6.67
CA ARG A 134 16.41 5.41 5.96
C ARG A 134 15.85 6.40 4.94
N PHE A 135 14.64 6.16 4.44
CA PHE A 135 13.93 7.04 3.51
C PHE A 135 13.04 8.05 4.22
N ALA A 136 12.76 7.85 5.51
CA ALA A 136 11.99 8.80 6.31
C ALA A 136 12.85 10.00 6.70
N ARG A 137 12.26 11.21 6.62
CA ARG A 137 12.83 12.44 7.16
C ARG A 137 11.84 13.09 8.11
N VAL A 138 12.38 13.70 9.16
CA VAL A 138 11.60 14.53 10.06
C VAL A 138 11.40 15.89 9.41
N HIS A 139 10.14 16.28 9.24
CA HIS A 139 9.73 17.57 8.74
C HIS A 139 9.14 18.40 9.86
N THR A 140 9.43 19.70 9.88
CA THR A 140 8.73 20.68 10.72
C THR A 140 8.12 21.74 9.81
N THR A 141 6.84 21.59 9.49
CA THR A 141 6.13 22.42 8.49
C THR A 141 4.70 22.71 8.92
N LEU A 142 4.00 23.58 8.19
CA LEU A 142 2.54 23.72 8.35
C LEU A 142 1.82 22.38 8.10
N PRO A 143 0.67 22.13 8.75
CA PRO A 143 -0.12 20.92 8.53
C PRO A 143 -0.56 20.73 7.06
N SER A 144 -0.82 21.82 6.34
CA SER A 144 -1.16 21.80 4.91
C SER A 144 -0.10 21.10 4.08
N VAL A 145 1.18 21.37 4.34
CA VAL A 145 2.31 20.78 3.61
C VAL A 145 2.38 19.26 3.81
N GLY A 146 2.11 18.77 5.02
CA GLY A 146 2.04 17.33 5.28
C GLY A 146 0.85 16.67 4.57
N LEU A 147 -0.29 17.35 4.53
CA LEU A 147 -1.48 16.90 3.80
C LEU A 147 -1.29 16.92 2.27
N GLU A 148 -0.55 17.89 1.72
CA GLU A 148 -0.19 17.94 0.30
C GLU A 148 0.72 16.76 -0.08
N LYS A 149 1.69 16.41 0.77
CA LYS A 149 2.50 15.18 0.61
C LYS A 149 1.61 13.93 0.61
N ALA A 150 0.65 13.84 1.53
CA ALA A 150 -0.32 12.75 1.55
C ALA A 150 -1.17 12.69 0.26
N GLU A 151 -1.60 13.83 -0.26
CA GLU A 151 -2.38 13.91 -1.51
C GLU A 151 -1.57 13.39 -2.71
N GLN A 152 -0.31 13.77 -2.80
CA GLN A 152 0.58 13.31 -3.86
C GLN A 152 0.73 11.78 -3.83
N VAL A 153 0.96 11.19 -2.66
CA VAL A 153 1.11 9.73 -2.50
C VAL A 153 -0.20 8.99 -2.81
N ILE A 154 -1.35 9.48 -2.32
CA ILE A 154 -2.65 8.84 -2.59
C ILE A 154 -3.00 8.92 -4.08
N LYS A 155 -2.65 10.02 -4.75
CA LYS A 155 -2.79 10.15 -6.22
C LYS A 155 -1.87 9.20 -6.97
N MET A 156 -0.61 9.07 -6.57
CA MET A 156 0.32 8.09 -7.14
C MET A 156 -0.25 6.68 -7.01
N TYR A 157 -0.67 6.29 -5.81
CA TYR A 157 -1.32 5.00 -5.60
C TYR A 157 -2.53 4.78 -6.52
N LYS A 158 -3.47 5.75 -6.57
CA LYS A 158 -4.63 5.67 -7.45
C LYS A 158 -4.22 5.44 -8.91
N ASN A 159 -3.21 6.17 -9.39
CA ASN A 159 -2.74 6.04 -10.77
C ASN A 159 -2.07 4.69 -11.02
N LEU A 160 -1.25 4.22 -10.09
CA LEU A 160 -0.54 2.94 -10.16
C LEU A 160 -1.53 1.77 -10.28
N VAL A 161 -2.55 1.72 -9.42
CA VAL A 161 -3.55 0.64 -9.43
C VAL A 161 -4.60 0.79 -10.54
N ALA A 162 -4.74 1.98 -11.13
CA ALA A 162 -5.66 2.21 -12.25
C ALA A 162 -5.07 1.81 -13.61
N LYS A 163 -3.76 2.02 -13.80
CA LYS A 163 -3.05 1.81 -15.08
C LYS A 163 -2.66 0.36 -15.33
N ASN A 164 -2.38 -0.40 -14.28
CA ASN A 164 -1.85 -1.75 -14.45
C ASN A 164 -3.00 -2.75 -14.59
N ASP A 165 -3.05 -3.41 -15.75
CA ASP A 165 -3.86 -4.62 -15.93
C ASP A 165 -3.18 -5.86 -15.32
N SER A 166 -1.89 -5.76 -15.00
CA SER A 166 -1.12 -6.75 -14.24
C SER A 166 -1.09 -6.40 -12.74
N PRO A 167 -0.89 -7.39 -11.85
CA PRO A 167 -0.63 -7.13 -10.43
C PRO A 167 0.56 -6.16 -10.25
N VAL A 168 0.46 -5.28 -9.25
CA VAL A 168 1.57 -4.40 -8.86
C VAL A 168 2.61 -5.23 -8.10
N GLU A 169 3.88 -5.07 -8.46
CA GLU A 169 5.00 -5.65 -7.72
C GLU A 169 5.25 -4.83 -6.45
N TRP A 170 5.09 -5.47 -5.29
CA TRP A 170 5.17 -4.81 -3.97
C TRP A 170 6.34 -5.32 -3.12
N ASN A 171 7.18 -6.22 -3.64
CA ASN A 171 8.39 -6.63 -2.95
C ASN A 171 9.45 -5.52 -3.06
N CYS A 172 9.80 -4.95 -1.91
CA CYS A 172 10.72 -3.84 -1.80
C CYS A 172 12.01 -4.21 -1.08
N GLY A 173 12.30 -5.51 -0.89
CA GLY A 173 13.45 -5.99 -0.13
C GLY A 173 14.77 -5.41 -0.63
N ASP A 174 15.02 -5.47 -1.95
CA ASP A 174 16.24 -4.94 -2.56
C ASP A 174 16.35 -3.41 -2.45
N GLU A 175 15.23 -2.71 -2.50
CA GLU A 175 15.15 -1.25 -2.42
C GLU A 175 15.24 -0.73 -0.98
N TYR A 176 14.80 -1.52 0.00
CA TYR A 176 14.90 -1.19 1.42
C TYR A 176 16.20 -1.69 2.05
N ALA A 177 16.92 -2.59 1.38
CA ALA A 177 18.20 -3.11 1.84
C ALA A 177 19.21 -1.99 2.10
N ASP A 178 19.81 -1.99 3.29
CA ASP A 178 20.91 -1.09 3.63
C ASP A 178 22.17 -1.49 2.88
N TYR A 179 22.56 -0.68 1.91
CA TYR A 179 23.86 -0.82 1.28
C TYR A 179 24.86 -0.04 2.12
N PRO A 180 25.99 -0.65 2.53
CA PRO A 180 27.07 0.13 3.10
C PRO A 180 27.50 1.18 2.05
N GLU A 181 27.42 2.46 2.42
CA GLU A 181 28.06 3.55 1.68
C GLU A 181 29.49 3.11 1.32
N PRO A 182 29.90 3.19 0.05
CA PRO A 182 31.26 2.80 -0.33
C PRO A 182 32.22 3.61 0.52
N THR A 183 32.94 2.93 1.41
CA THR A 183 33.98 3.57 2.21
C THR A 183 34.99 4.10 1.19
N THR A 184 35.05 5.41 1.04
CA THR A 184 36.10 6.07 0.28
C THR A 184 37.39 5.64 0.96
N ALA A 185 38.10 4.69 0.35
CA ALA A 185 39.35 4.19 0.85
C ALA A 185 40.32 5.37 0.91
N PHE A 186 40.45 5.97 2.09
CA PHE A 186 41.46 6.96 2.36
C PHE A 186 42.78 6.20 2.41
N SER A 187 43.47 6.14 1.27
CA SER A 187 44.84 5.67 1.17
C SER A 187 45.75 6.63 1.93
N THR A 188 45.83 6.46 3.25
CA THR A 188 46.96 6.97 4.00
C THR A 188 48.15 6.09 3.67
N GLN A 189 48.92 6.47 2.64
CA GLN A 189 50.30 6.01 2.55
C GLN A 189 51.07 6.62 3.72
N ARG A 190 51.23 5.79 4.77
CA ARG A 190 52.31 5.91 5.73
C ARG A 190 53.52 5.22 5.13
N SER A 191 54.54 5.99 4.78
CA SER A 191 55.90 5.53 4.63
C SER A 191 56.78 6.41 5.50
N ASP A 192 57.06 5.92 6.71
CA ASP A 192 58.20 6.35 7.53
C ASP A 192 59.44 5.52 7.15
N LEU A 193 60.62 6.08 7.46
CA LEU A 193 62.01 5.57 7.38
C LEU A 193 62.75 5.67 6.03
N ASP A 194 63.46 6.78 5.81
CA ASP A 194 64.90 6.93 6.13
C ASP A 194 65.27 8.42 6.28
#